data_AF-A0A4Q3I915-F1
#
_entry.id   AF-A0A4Q3I915-F1
#
_cell.length_a   1.000
_cell.length_b   1.000
_cell.length_c   1.000
_cell.angle_alpha   90.00
_cell.angle_beta   90.00
_cell.angle_gamma   90.00
#
_symmetry.space_group_name_H-M   'P 1'
#
loop_
_entity.id
_entity.type
_entity.pdbx_description
1 polymer ?
#
loop_
_entity_poly.entity_id
_entity_poly.type
_entity_poly.pdbx_seq_one_letter_code
_entity_poly.pdbx_strand_id
1 'polypeptide(L)' 'MQLYLPIADLPVNVFLVLAMGAAVGFVSGMFGIGGGFLMTPLLIFIGITPAVAVASVASHIAASSFSGALSY' A
#
# COMPACT_ATOMS: atom_id res chain seq x y z
N MET A 1 -1.00 16.36 8.92
CA MET A 1 0.28 16.68 8.25
C MET A 1 0.17 16.28 6.79
N GLN A 2 0.21 17.25 5.87
CA GLN A 2 0.25 16.97 4.44
C GLN A 2 1.71 16.81 4.01
N LEU A 3 2.02 15.67 3.41
CA LEU A 3 3.31 15.35 2.82
C LEU A 3 3.15 15.47 1.30
N TYR A 4 3.98 16.31 0.68
CA TYR A 4 4.02 16.38 -0.77
C TYR A 4 4.84 15.20 -1.30
N LEU A 5 4.23 14.38 -2.16
CA LEU A 5 4.90 13.26 -2.81
C LEU A 5 5.40 13.72 -4.19
N PRO A 6 6.71 13.93 -4.40
CA PRO A 6 7.25 14.45 -5.66
C PRO A 6 7.12 13.47 -6.83
N ILE A 7 6.98 12.17 -6.54
CA ILE A 7 6.83 11.13 -7.57
C ILE A 7 5.35 11.00 -7.98
N ALA A 8 4.42 11.21 -7.05
CA ALA A 8 2.98 11.15 -7.31
C ALA A 8 2.40 12.51 -7.70
N ASP A 9 3.17 13.60 -7.56
CA ASP A 9 2.79 15.00 -7.75
C ASP A 9 1.51 15.39 -6.99
N LEU A 10 1.34 14.83 -5.79
CA LEU A 10 0.13 15.01 -4.98
C LEU A 10 0.47 15.23 -3.50
N PRO A 11 -0.19 16.20 -2.84
CA PRO A 11 -0.13 16.35 -1.39
C PRO A 11 -1.03 15.29 -0.72
N VAL A 12 -0.43 14.36 0.01
CA VAL A 12 -1.16 13.28 0.68
C VAL A 12 -1.05 13.43 2.20
N ASN A 13 -2.12 13.14 2.93
CA ASN A 13 -2.10 13.17 4.38
C ASN A 13 -1.38 11.94 4.93
N VAL A 14 -0.36 12.14 5.76
CA VAL A 14 0.42 11.04 6.36
C VAL A 14 -0.46 10.09 7.17
N PHE A 15 -1.43 10.63 7.91
CA PHE A 15 -2.35 9.81 8.71
C PHE A 15 -3.26 8.94 7.85
N LEU A 16 -3.64 9.43 6.66
CA LEU A 16 -4.43 8.65 5.70
C LEU A 16 -3.62 7.45 5.20
N VAL A 17 -2.37 7.68 4.77
CA VAL A 17 -1.49 6.59 4.29
C VAL A 17 -1.23 5.56 5.37
N LEU A 18 -0.98 6.01 6.61
CA LEU A 18 -0.75 5.12 7.74
C LEU A 18 -2.01 4.28 8.06
N ALA A 19 -3.18 4.92 8.14
CA ALA A 19 -4.44 4.23 8.41
C ALA A 19 -4.80 3.24 7.30
N MET A 20 -4.59 3.62 6.03
CA MET A 20 -4.78 2.74 4.89
C MET A 20 -3.82 1.55 4.94
N GLY A 21 -2.53 1.77 5.19
CA GLY A 21 -1.55 0.70 5.30
C GLY A 21 -1.87 -0.29 6.43
N ALA A 22 -2.28 0.22 7.60
CA ALA A 22 -2.69 -0.63 8.72
C ALA A 22 -3.97 -1.42 8.43
N ALA A 23 -5.01 -0.76 7.89
CA ALA A 23 -6.27 -1.40 7.55
C ALA A 23 -6.09 -2.46 6.46
N VAL A 24 -5.37 -2.12 5.38
CA VAL A 24 -5.10 -3.04 4.28
C VAL A 24 -4.20 -4.19 4.72
N GLY A 25 -3.14 -3.92 5.51
CA GLY A 25 -2.26 -4.95 6.04
C GLY A 25 -3.00 -5.92 6.95
N PHE A 26 -3.88 -5.42 7.81
CA PHE A 26 -4.72 -6.26 8.67
C PHE A 26 -5.68 -7.13 7.86
N VAL A 27 -6.47 -6.53 6.96
CA VAL A 27 -7.44 -7.27 6.13
C VAL A 27 -6.72 -8.27 5.22
N SER A 28 -5.69 -7.83 4.50
CA SER A 28 -4.92 -8.70 3.60
C SER A 28 -4.21 -9.84 4.33
N GLY A 29 -3.69 -9.57 5.54
CA GLY A 29 -3.09 -10.59 6.40
C GLY A 29 -4.08 -11.63 6.88
N MET A 30 -5.31 -11.24 7.26
CA MET A 30 -6.37 -12.18 7.66
C MET A 30 -6.74 -13.15 6.54
N PHE A 31 -6.77 -12.69 5.29
CA PHE A 31 -7.15 -13.50 4.13
C PHE A 31 -5.94 -14.14 3.41
N GLY A 32 -4.70 -13.83 3.80
CA GLY A 32 -3.49 -14.35 3.15
C GLY A 32 -3.30 -13.91 1.69
N ILE A 33 -3.94 -12.82 1.27
CA ILE A 33 -4.06 -12.42 -0.16
C ILE A 33 -2.89 -11.56 -0.67
N GLY A 34 -1.90 -11.24 0.17
CA GLY A 34 -0.78 -10.36 -0.18
C GLY A 34 -1.20 -8.89 -0.29
N GLY A 35 -0.58 -8.00 0.47
CA GLY A 35 -1.04 -6.62 0.71
C GLY A 35 -1.26 -5.77 -0.54
N GLY A 36 -0.66 -6.16 -1.67
CA GLY A 36 -0.71 -5.41 -2.92
C GLY A 36 -2.03 -5.46 -3.69
N PHE A 37 -2.84 -6.50 -3.51
CA PHE A 37 -4.14 -6.61 -4.19
C PHE A 37 -5.09 -5.46 -3.81
N LEU A 38 -5.13 -5.11 -2.53
CA LEU A 38 -5.99 -4.05 -2.00
C LEU A 38 -5.31 -2.67 -2.04
N MET A 39 -4.00 -2.59 -1.78
CA MET A 39 -3.32 -1.30 -1.69
C MET A 39 -3.23 -0.59 -3.05
N THR A 40 -2.98 -1.33 -4.14
CA THR A 40 -2.84 -0.75 -5.49
C THR A 40 -4.09 0.00 -5.96
N PRO A 41 -5.31 -0.60 -5.96
CA PRO A 41 -6.52 0.10 -6.39
C PRO A 41 -6.87 1.26 -5.46
N LEU A 42 -6.61 1.15 -4.15
CA LEU A 42 -6.82 2.23 -3.20
C LEU A 42 -5.93 3.46 -3.50
N LEU A 43 -4.66 3.24 -3.84
CA LEU A 43 -3.76 4.32 -4.24
C LEU A 43 -4.22 4.98 -5.56
N ILE A 44 -4.76 4.19 -6.49
CA ILE A 44 -5.33 4.72 -7.74
C ILE A 44 -6.59 5.56 -7.45
N PHE A 45 -7.45 5.14 -6.51
CA PHE A 45 -8.65 5.90 -6.13
C PHE A 45 -8.35 7.25 -5.48
N ILE A 46 -7.21 7.39 -4.78
CA ILE A 46 -6.78 8.69 -4.24
C ILE A 46 -6.07 9.56 -5.28
N GLY A 47 -6.03 9.15 -6.55
CA GLY A 47 -5.53 9.94 -7.68
C GLY A 47 -4.07 9.69 -8.05
N ILE A 48 -3.38 8.73 -7.41
CA ILE A 48 -1.99 8.39 -7.76
C ILE A 48 -2.00 7.63 -9.09
N THR A 49 -1.09 7.98 -9.99
CA THR A 49 -0.98 7.33 -11.29
C THR A 49 -0.69 5.83 -11.13
N PRO A 50 -1.25 4.95 -12.01
CA PRO A 50 -1.09 3.51 -11.88
C PRO A 50 0.38 3.05 -11.82
N ALA A 51 1.26 3.69 -12.57
CA ALA A 51 2.69 3.38 -12.57
C ALA A 51 3.33 3.60 -11.18
N VAL A 52 3.00 4.71 -10.52
CA VAL A 52 3.54 5.05 -9.19
C VAL A 52 2.89 4.20 -8.10
N ALA A 53 1.59 3.91 -8.23
CA ALA A 53 0.87 3.04 -7.31
C ALA A 53 1.46 1.62 -7.28
N VAL A 54 1.67 1.00 -8.45
CA VAL A 54 2.25 -0.35 -8.57
C VAL A 54 3.69 -0.37 -8.06
N ALA A 55 4.51 0.62 -8.44
CA ALA A 55 5.90 0.70 -7.99
C ALA A 55 6.01 0.82 -6.46
N SER A 56 5.15 1.63 -5.84
CA SER A 56 5.14 1.82 -4.37
C SER A 56 4.75 0.53 -3.63
N VAL A 57 3.83 -0.25 -4.22
CA VAL A 57 3.28 -1.46 -3.61
C VAL A 57 4.22 -2.68 -3.71
N ALA A 58 5.21 -2.68 -4.62
CA ALA A 58 6.14 -3.78 -4.78
C ALA A 58 6.87 -4.18 -3.47
N SER A 59 7.27 -3.18 -2.68
CA SER A 59 7.89 -3.37 -1.36
C SER A 59 6.93 -4.04 -0.35
N HIS A 60 5.66 -3.65 -0.37
CA HIS A 60 4.62 -4.22 0.48
C HIS A 60 4.33 -5.68 0.11
N ILE A 61 4.30 -6.00 -1.19
CA ILE A 61 4.17 -7.39 -1.65
C ILE A 61 5.34 -8.22 -1.16
N ALA A 62 6.58 -7.76 -1.36
CA ALA A 62 7.77 -8.48 -0.91
C ALA A 62 7.77 -8.74 0.61
N ALA A 63 7.40 -7.74 1.42
CA ALA A 63 7.27 -7.88 2.87
C ALA A 63 6.17 -8.89 3.25
N SER A 64 5.01 -8.85 2.58
CA SER A 64 3.92 -9.80 2.84
C SER A 64 4.29 -11.23 2.43
N SER A 65 5.02 -11.41 1.31
CA SER A 65 5.52 -12.72 0.87
C SER A 65 6.56 -13.28 1.84
N PHE A 66 7.48 -12.43 2.33
CA PHE A 66 8.46 -12.84 3.34
C PHE A 66 7.78 -13.24 4.65
N SER A 67 6.80 -12.46 5.11
CA SER A 67 6.00 -12.81 6.29
C SER A 67 5.23 -14.12 6.09
N GLY A 68 4.67 -14.34 4.89
CA GLY A 68 3.99 -15.59 4.55
C GLY A 68 4.94 -16.79 4.55
N ALA A 69 6.15 -16.62 4.02
CA ALA A 69 7.18 -17.67 4.03
C ALA A 69 7.65 -18.03 5.45
N LEU A 70 7.67 -17.08 6.38
CA LEU A 70 8.03 -17.34 7.79
C LEU A 70 6.89 -18.00 8.58
N SER A 71 5.64 -17.80 8.13
CA SER A 71 4.46 -18.38 8.79
C SER A 71 4.17 -19.83 8.38
N TYR A 72 4.86 -20.35 7.36
CA TYR A 72 4.77 -21.73 6.89
C TYR A 72 5.83 -22.60 7.55
#